data_AF-A0A6G2UWR5-F1
#
_entry.id   AF-A0A6G2UWR5-F1
#
_cell.length_a   1.000
_cell.length_b   1.000
_cell.length_c   1.000
_cell.angle_alpha   90.00
_cell.angle_beta   90.00
_cell.angle_gamma   90.00
#
_symmetry.space_group_name_H-M   'P 1'
#
loop_
_entity.id
_entity.type
_entity.pdbx_description
1 polymer ?
#
loop_
_entity_poly.entity_id
_entity_poly.type
_entity_poly.pdbx_seq_one_letter_code
_entity_poly.pdbx_strand_id
1 'polypeptide(L)'
;GRLVTARAAVAERLPEIAEPEAPAGQAELIHEHLGTLARSRPVAPLPVPELIRTGSERKAQLWARTAIAFTVLIVGLTLITLATAPRKYETPPAPAQKVGGVPPVGGPQKLTPQDVKLRKKLGDEVFHGPARLVPETG
;
A
#
# COMPACT_ATOMS: atom_id res chain seq x y z
N GLY A 1 21.20 4.81 17.48
CA GLY A 1 22.15 5.93 17.42
C GLY A 1 22.53 6.42 18.81
N ARG A 2 21.77 7.36 19.38
CA ARG A 2 22.15 8.09 20.61
C ARG A 2 22.44 7.23 21.85
N LEU A 3 21.67 6.17 22.08
CA LEU A 3 21.90 5.26 23.22
C LEU A 3 23.16 4.40 23.04
N VAL A 4 23.49 4.03 21.80
CA VAL A 4 24.70 3.25 21.48
C VAL A 4 25.93 4.12 21.70
N THR A 5 25.89 5.39 21.27
CA THR A 5 26.96 6.36 21.50
C THR A 5 27.15 6.65 22.99
N ALA A 6 26.05 6.80 23.74
CA ALA A 6 26.11 6.99 25.19
C ALA A 6 26.70 5.75 25.90
N ARG A 7 26.33 4.53 25.48
CA ARG A 7 26.90 3.29 26.02
C ARG A 7 28.38 3.17 25.72
N ALA A 8 28.80 3.52 24.51
CA ALA A 8 30.21 3.55 24.12
C ALA A 8 31.02 4.55 24.96
N ALA A 9 30.50 5.77 25.14
CA ALA A 9 31.16 6.79 25.98
C ALA A 9 31.25 6.38 27.46
N VAL A 10 30.28 5.62 27.98
CA VAL A 10 30.33 5.07 29.34
C VAL A 10 31.34 3.93 29.42
N ALA A 11 31.43 3.06 28.43
CA ALA A 11 32.43 1.99 28.36
C ALA A 11 33.86 2.55 28.29
N GLU A 12 34.08 3.66 27.59
CA GLU A 12 35.38 4.36 27.56
C GLU A 12 35.77 4.95 28.93
N ARG A 13 34.79 5.38 29.73
CA ARG A 13 35.02 5.97 31.05
C ARG A 13 35.11 4.95 32.17
N LEU A 14 34.59 3.74 31.95
CA LEU A 14 34.49 2.69 32.96
C LEU A 14 34.79 1.32 32.33
N PRO A 15 36.08 1.05 32.00
CA PRO A 15 36.49 -0.13 31.26
C PRO A 15 36.25 -1.44 32.03
N GLU A 16 36.30 -1.40 33.36
CA GLU A 16 35.99 -2.53 34.27
C GLU A 16 34.56 -3.07 34.08
N ILE A 17 33.64 -2.23 33.58
CA ILE A 17 32.26 -2.62 33.30
C ILE A 17 32.12 -3.16 31.87
N ALA A 18 33.06 -2.84 30.97
CA ALA A 18 33.06 -3.31 29.59
C ALA A 18 33.71 -4.71 29.43
N GLU A 19 34.45 -5.19 30.43
CA GLU A 19 35.12 -6.50 30.46
C GLU A 19 34.21 -7.74 30.42
N PRO A 20 33.01 -7.76 31.05
CA PRO A 20 32.13 -8.92 30.96
C PRO A 20 31.43 -8.96 29.59
N GLU A 21 31.77 -9.95 28.76
CA GLU A 21 31.08 -10.19 27.48
C GLU A 21 29.62 -10.62 27.67
N ALA A 22 29.29 -11.20 28.83
CA ALA A 22 27.95 -11.62 29.17
C ALA A 22 27.13 -10.48 29.80
N PRO A 23 25.94 -10.14 29.26
CA PRO A 23 25.14 -9.03 29.74
C PRO A 23 24.65 -9.19 31.19
N ALA A 24 24.54 -10.43 31.70
CA ALA A 24 24.15 -10.70 33.08
C ALA A 24 25.26 -10.33 34.08
N GLY A 25 26.52 -10.70 33.81
CA GLY A 25 27.66 -10.36 34.68
C GLY A 25 27.97 -8.86 34.70
N GLN A 26 27.77 -8.18 33.57
CA GLN A 26 27.88 -6.71 33.49
C GLN A 26 26.84 -6.01 34.39
N ALA A 27 25.61 -6.53 34.45
CA ALA A 27 24.57 -5.95 35.30
C ALA A 27 24.89 -6.08 36.79
N GLU A 28 25.39 -7.24 37.23
CA GLU A 28 25.76 -7.46 38.64
C GLU A 28 26.89 -6.52 39.10
N LEU A 29 27.95 -6.38 38.30
CA LEU A 29 29.06 -5.45 38.60
C LEU A 29 28.59 -3.99 38.67
N ILE A 30 27.70 -3.57 37.77
CA ILE A 30 27.09 -2.23 37.81
C ILE A 30 26.30 -2.05 39.11
N HIS A 31 25.50 -3.05 39.50
CA HIS A 31 24.69 -2.97 40.73
C HIS A 31 25.55 -2.90 41.98
N GLU A 32 26.63 -3.67 42.05
CA GLU A 32 27.57 -3.64 43.17
C GLU A 32 28.31 -2.29 43.27
N HIS A 33 28.79 -1.77 42.13
CA HIS A 33 29.49 -0.50 42.08
C HIS A 33 28.56 0.68 42.42
N LEU A 34 27.34 0.71 41.88
CA LEU A 34 26.32 1.70 42.24
C LEU A 34 25.92 1.59 43.72
N GLY A 35 25.80 0.38 44.25
CA GLY A 35 25.51 0.15 45.67
C GLY A 35 26.65 0.63 46.58
N THR A 36 27.89 0.54 46.12
CA THR A 36 29.07 1.04 46.85
C THR A 36 29.14 2.57 46.79
N LEU A 37 28.87 3.17 45.63
CA LEU A 37 28.80 4.62 45.45
C LEU A 37 27.63 5.27 46.20
N ALA A 38 26.48 4.61 46.25
CA ALA A 38 25.31 5.06 46.99
C ALA A 38 25.55 5.07 48.51
N ARG A 39 26.41 4.17 49.01
CA ARG A 39 26.80 4.11 50.43
C ARG A 39 27.93 5.08 50.78
N SER A 40 28.82 5.42 49.84
CA SER A 40 29.97 6.29 50.09
C SER A 40 29.66 7.79 50.00
N ARG A 41 28.52 8.17 49.44
CA ARG A 41 28.15 9.58 49.23
C ARG A 41 26.86 9.95 50.00
N PRO A 42 26.83 11.08 50.72
CA PRO A 42 25.60 11.56 51.32
C PRO A 42 24.56 11.82 50.22
N VAL A 43 23.37 11.25 50.38
CA VAL A 43 22.27 11.34 49.42
C VAL A 43 21.81 12.80 49.35
N ALA A 44 22.02 13.45 48.20
CA ALA A 44 21.39 14.72 47.90
C ALA A 44 19.86 14.55 47.96
N PRO A 45 19.08 15.56 48.41
CA PRO A 45 17.63 15.45 48.49
C PRO A 45 17.06 15.05 47.13
N LEU A 46 16.54 13.82 47.04
CA LEU A 46 15.95 13.32 45.81
C LEU A 46 14.65 14.09 45.56
N PRO A 47 14.36 14.48 44.30
CA PRO A 47 13.04 15.00 43.95
C PRO A 47 11.96 14.00 44.34
N VAL A 48 10.79 14.50 44.75
CA VAL A 48 9.67 13.66 45.18
C VAL A 48 9.40 12.56 44.14
N PRO A 49 9.49 11.27 44.50
CA PRO A 49 9.42 10.14 43.56
C PRO A 49 8.18 10.15 42.66
N GLU A 50 7.10 10.75 43.15
CA GLU A 50 5.80 10.86 42.49
C GLU A 50 5.84 11.75 41.23
N LEU A 51 6.67 12.80 41.21
CA LEU A 51 6.80 13.71 40.06
C LEU A 51 7.47 13.03 38.85
N ILE A 52 8.43 12.14 39.09
CA ILE A 52 9.18 11.45 38.04
C ILE A 52 8.31 10.36 37.39
N ARG A 53 7.53 9.65 38.22
CA ARG A 53 6.61 8.62 37.76
C ARG A 53 5.46 9.20 36.95
N THR A 54 4.82 10.25 37.46
CA THR A 54 3.67 10.89 36.78
C THR A 54 4.06 11.58 35.47
N GLY A 55 5.23 12.21 35.40
CA GLY A 55 5.69 12.88 34.18
C GLY A 55 5.98 11.92 33.02
N SER A 56 6.65 10.79 33.31
CA SER A 56 6.96 9.77 32.30
C SER A 56 5.71 9.01 31.84
N GLU A 57 4.79 8.73 32.76
CA GLU A 57 3.54 8.01 32.48
C GLU A 57 2.60 8.82 31.59
N ARG A 58 2.45 10.12 31.84
CA ARG A 58 1.65 11.02 30.98
C ARG A 58 2.17 11.07 29.56
N LYS A 59 3.50 11.12 29.39
CA LYS A 59 4.12 11.18 28.07
C LYS A 59 3.92 9.86 27.33
N ALA A 60 4.12 8.73 27.99
CA ALA A 60 3.88 7.40 27.42
C ALA A 60 2.41 7.22 26.99
N GLN A 61 1.47 7.62 27.85
CA GLN A 61 0.04 7.57 27.55
C GLN A 61 -0.34 8.49 26.39
N LEU A 62 0.24 9.69 26.31
CA LEU A 62 0.02 10.59 25.19
C LEU A 62 0.45 9.94 23.88
N TRP A 63 1.69 9.43 23.81
CA TRP A 63 2.21 8.75 22.61
C TRP A 63 1.40 7.53 22.20
N ALA A 64 0.92 6.74 23.17
CA ALA A 64 0.04 5.62 22.90
C ALA A 64 -1.28 6.08 22.28
N ARG A 65 -1.91 7.13 22.84
CA ARG A 65 -3.13 7.71 22.28
C ARG A 65 -2.90 8.29 20.88
N THR A 66 -1.78 8.98 20.65
CA THR A 66 -1.45 9.50 19.31
C THR A 66 -1.28 8.36 18.31
N ALA A 67 -0.57 7.28 18.67
CA ALA A 67 -0.40 6.13 17.81
C ALA A 67 -1.74 5.49 17.44
N ILE A 68 -2.62 5.25 18.42
CA ILE A 68 -3.96 4.70 18.21
C ILE A 68 -4.78 5.61 17.29
N ALA A 69 -4.81 6.92 17.55
CA ALA A 69 -5.55 7.87 16.74
C ALA A 69 -5.06 7.87 15.28
N PHE A 70 -3.74 7.80 15.07
CA PHE A 70 -3.16 7.77 13.74
C PHE A 70 -3.50 6.47 13.00
N THR A 71 -3.48 5.32 13.68
CA THR A 71 -3.89 4.05 13.10
C THR A 71 -5.36 4.09 12.67
N VAL A 72 -6.26 4.58 13.55
CA VAL A 72 -7.68 4.73 13.22
C VAL A 72 -7.88 5.66 12.03
N LEU A 73 -7.12 6.76 11.96
CA LEU A 73 -7.15 7.69 10.83
C LEU A 73 -6.73 7.02 9.52
N ILE A 74 -5.63 6.27 9.50
CA ILE A 74 -5.16 5.55 8.30
C ILE A 74 -6.20 4.53 7.85
N VAL A 75 -6.77 3.75 8.78
CA VAL A 75 -7.81 2.76 8.46
C VAL A 75 -9.04 3.46 7.88
N GLY A 76 -9.49 4.55 8.49
CA GLY A 76 -10.60 5.36 7.98
C GLY A 76 -10.32 5.89 6.57
N LEU A 77 -9.14 6.45 6.32
CA LEU A 77 -8.74 6.93 5.01
C LEU A 77 -8.70 5.82 3.95
N THR A 78 -8.24 4.63 4.35
CA THR A 78 -8.20 3.45 3.48
C THR A 78 -9.61 3.01 3.09
N LEU A 79 -10.55 2.99 4.05
CA LEU A 79 -11.95 2.66 3.80
C LEU A 79 -12.64 3.70 2.91
N ILE A 80 -12.38 4.99 3.13
CA ILE A 80 -12.89 6.08 2.27
C ILE A 80 -12.37 5.90 0.85
N THR A 81 -11.07 5.66 0.69
CA THR A 81 -10.45 5.41 -0.62
C THR A 81 -11.09 4.21 -1.31
N LEU A 82 -11.37 3.12 -0.58
CA LEU A 82 -12.05 1.96 -1.15
C LEU A 82 -13.49 2.26 -1.58
N ALA A 83 -14.18 3.13 -0.84
CA ALA A 83 -15.55 3.54 -1.16
C ALA A 83 -15.61 4.50 -2.37
N THR A 84 -14.61 5.37 -2.53
CA THR A 84 -14.59 6.39 -3.59
C THR A 84 -13.82 5.96 -4.84
N ALA A 85 -12.96 4.94 -4.75
CA ALA A 85 -12.21 4.45 -5.89
C ALA A 85 -13.14 3.86 -6.97
N PRO A 86 -12.92 4.20 -8.26
CA PRO A 86 -13.66 3.60 -9.35
C PRO A 86 -13.41 2.08 -9.38
N ARG A 87 -14.46 1.30 -9.10
CA ARG A 87 -14.36 -0.16 -8.96
C ARG A 87 -14.18 -0.91 -10.28
N LYS A 88 -14.28 -0.22 -11.40
CA LYS A 88 -14.15 -0.80 -12.74
C LYS A 88 -13.15 0.00 -13.52
N TYR A 89 -12.08 -0.68 -13.95
CA TYR A 89 -11.19 -0.17 -14.97
C TYR A 89 -11.81 -0.51 -16.32
N GLU A 90 -12.23 0.51 -17.07
CA GLU A 90 -12.54 0.35 -18.49
C GLU A 90 -11.26 0.56 -19.28
N THR A 91 -10.80 -0.50 -19.94
CA THR A 91 -9.62 -0.44 -20.79
C THR A 91 -9.91 0.51 -21.94
N PRO A 92 -9.16 1.63 -22.09
CA PRO A 92 -9.34 2.52 -23.21
C PRO A 92 -9.10 1.76 -24.51
N PRO A 93 -9.87 2.02 -25.57
CA PRO A 93 -9.68 1.36 -26.85
C PRO A 93 -8.25 1.57 -27.32
N ALA A 94 -7.59 0.47 -27.73
CA ALA A 94 -6.23 0.52 -28.22
C ALA A 94 -6.12 1.49 -29.40
N PRO A 95 -5.03 2.27 -29.50
CA PRO A 95 -4.83 3.16 -30.63
C PRO A 95 -4.86 2.34 -31.93
N ALA A 96 -5.49 2.89 -32.97
CA ALA A 96 -5.61 2.22 -34.26
C ALA A 96 -4.23 1.86 -34.82
N GLN A 97 -3.86 0.59 -34.75
CA GLN A 97 -2.66 0.07 -35.38
C GLN A 97 -2.90 0.09 -36.89
N LYS A 98 -2.08 0.84 -37.64
CA LYS A 98 -2.07 0.76 -39.11
C LYS A 98 -1.56 -0.62 -39.51
N VAL A 99 -2.48 -1.55 -39.70
CA VAL A 99 -2.19 -2.85 -40.34
C VAL A 99 -1.99 -2.60 -41.84
N GLY A 100 -0.76 -2.71 -42.30
CA GLY A 100 -0.45 -2.67 -43.73
C GLY A 100 -1.04 -3.89 -44.42
N GLY A 101 -1.79 -3.68 -45.50
CA GLY A 101 -2.32 -4.76 -46.34
C GLY A 101 -3.82 -5.01 -46.24
N VAL A 102 -4.56 -4.28 -45.40
CA VAL A 102 -6.03 -4.27 -45.49
C VAL A 102 -6.40 -3.37 -46.67
N PRO A 103 -7.15 -3.87 -47.68
CA PRO A 103 -7.71 -3.03 -48.71
C PRO A 103 -8.46 -1.87 -48.03
N PRO A 104 -8.31 -0.62 -48.52
CA PRO A 104 -9.11 0.48 -47.98
C PRO A 104 -10.56 0.02 -47.93
N VAL A 105 -11.23 0.24 -46.79
CA VAL A 105 -12.65 -0.10 -46.61
C VAL A 105 -13.46 0.81 -47.54
N GLY A 106 -13.42 0.51 -48.83
CA GLY A 106 -14.46 0.83 -49.76
C GLY A 106 -15.62 -0.04 -49.31
N GLY A 107 -16.67 0.60 -48.80
CA GLY A 107 -17.96 -0.05 -48.64
C GLY A 107 -18.37 -0.76 -49.94
N PRO A 108 -19.42 -1.60 -49.91
CA PRO A 108 -19.88 -2.36 -51.07
C PRO A 108 -19.85 -1.48 -52.33
N GLN A 109 -19.21 -2.00 -53.38
CA GLN A 109 -18.97 -1.26 -54.62
C GLN A 109 -20.27 -0.60 -55.08
N LYS A 110 -20.23 0.71 -55.37
CA LYS A 110 -21.42 1.46 -55.77
C LYS A 110 -22.06 0.73 -56.95
N LEU A 111 -23.32 0.31 -56.78
CA LEU A 111 -24.06 -0.37 -57.82
C LEU A 111 -24.04 0.48 -59.08
N THR A 112 -23.58 -0.11 -60.17
CA THR A 112 -23.64 0.54 -61.47
C THR A 112 -25.11 0.60 -61.92
N PRO A 113 -25.47 1.49 -62.87
CA PRO A 113 -26.84 1.54 -63.38
C PRO A 113 -27.34 0.21 -63.96
N GLN A 114 -26.41 -0.66 -64.40
CA GLN A 114 -26.71 -2.01 -64.88
C GLN A 114 -27.11 -2.93 -63.72
N ASP A 115 -26.41 -2.87 -62.60
CA ASP A 115 -26.72 -3.64 -61.40
C ASP A 115 -28.06 -3.26 -60.79
N VAL A 116 -28.42 -1.97 -60.83
CA VAL A 116 -29.74 -1.49 -60.39
C VAL A 116 -30.84 -2.06 -61.28
N LYS A 117 -30.65 -2.07 -62.60
CA LYS A 117 -31.60 -2.68 -63.54
C LYS A 117 -31.71 -4.18 -63.34
N LEU A 118 -30.59 -4.86 -63.11
CA LEU A 118 -30.55 -6.30 -62.85
C LEU A 118 -31.26 -6.65 -61.55
N ARG A 119 -30.98 -5.92 -60.47
CA ARG A 119 -31.66 -6.09 -59.18
C ARG A 119 -33.17 -5.84 -59.30
N LYS A 120 -33.59 -4.83 -60.04
CA LYS A 120 -35.01 -4.57 -60.29
C LYS A 120 -35.65 -5.71 -61.07
N LYS A 121 -35.00 -6.20 -62.14
CA LYS A 121 -35.47 -7.36 -62.88
C LYS A 121 -35.55 -8.62 -62.02
N LEU A 122 -34.52 -8.93 -61.24
CA LEU A 122 -34.51 -10.08 -60.33
C LEU A 122 -35.54 -9.96 -59.19
N GLY A 123 -35.85 -8.73 -58.76
CA GLY A 123 -36.89 -8.45 -57.78
C GLY A 123 -38.31 -8.56 -58.34
N ASP A 124 -38.50 -8.20 -59.61
CA ASP A 124 -39.79 -8.37 -60.33
C ASP A 124 -39.96 -9.83 -60.81
N GLU A 125 -38.85 -10.54 -61.05
CA GLU A 125 -38.76 -11.92 -61.54
C GLU A 125 -38.42 -12.88 -60.39
N VAL A 126 -38.88 -12.58 -59.17
CA VAL A 126 -38.75 -13.49 -58.03
C VAL A 126 -39.49 -14.78 -58.38
N PHE A 127 -38.72 -15.81 -58.68
CA PHE A 127 -39.15 -17.19 -58.72
C PHE A 127 -39.95 -17.50 -57.45
N HIS A 128 -41.23 -17.83 -57.62
CA HIS A 128 -42.01 -18.61 -56.66
C HIS A 128 -41.46 -20.05 -56.63
N GLY A 129 -40.21 -20.20 -56.20
CA GLY A 129 -39.63 -21.50 -55.87
C GLY A 129 -40.23 -22.02 -54.56
N PRO A 130 -40.39 -23.34 -54.40
CA PRO A 130 -41.03 -23.91 -53.21
C PRO A 130 -40.30 -23.47 -51.93
N ALA A 131 -41.11 -23.26 -50.88
CA ALA A 131 -40.75 -22.62 -49.62
C ALA A 131 -39.30 -22.86 -49.19
N ARG A 132 -38.53 -21.77 -49.00
CA ARG A 132 -37.24 -21.85 -48.31
C ARG A 132 -37.51 -22.44 -46.92
N LEU A 133 -36.92 -23.60 -46.66
CA LEU A 133 -36.88 -24.17 -45.32
C LEU A 133 -36.16 -23.17 -44.42
N VAL A 134 -36.90 -22.64 -43.45
CA VAL A 134 -36.34 -21.86 -42.35
C VAL A 134 -35.49 -22.82 -41.53
N PRO A 135 -34.23 -22.49 -41.19
CA PRO A 135 -33.45 -23.34 -40.31
C PRO A 135 -34.13 -23.39 -38.94
N GLU A 136 -34.52 -24.59 -38.50
CA GLU A 136 -34.91 -24.85 -37.11
C GLU A 136 -33.72 -24.46 -36.22
N THR A 137 -34.01 -23.63 -35.22
CA THR A 137 -33.05 -23.23 -34.21
C THR A 137 -32.91 -24.38 -33.22
N GLY A 138 -31.82 -25.14 -33.36
CA GLY A 138 -31.32 -26.04 -32.32
C GLY A 138 -30.48 -25.27 -31.30
#